data_AF-A0A9P4ITM5-F1
#
_entry.id   AF-A0A9P4ITM5-F1
#
_cell.length_a   1.000
_cell.length_b   1.000
_cell.length_c   1.000
_cell.angle_alpha   90.00
_cell.angle_beta   90.00
_cell.angle_gamma   90.00
#
_symmetry.space_group_name_H-M   'P 1'
#
loop_
_entity.id
_entity.type
_entity.pdbx_description
1 polymer ?
#
loop_
_entity_poly.entity_id
_entity_poly.type
_entity_poly.pdbx_seq_one_letter_code
_entity_poly.pdbx_strand_id
1 'polypeptide(L)'
;MVTRDDIRAIITPAVLDSLFSIRFPCEPDQTPEWRSLSGSPSDANLRRLALPLLQQLSAFGPDPNIFPDLLTVLGSPDQGLFPRHAVALIFLLDQCPRYYYSEGTDARWVSAFFDPLVQRLLDHLLAQPAELQLLGHERWEGFSYSNFLYISSLILTAADHSEDVRRHLDLHDISQERRKEIHAATGIANPFASLIATEGEDPLTFSRWMRAGLPPVADIYEWAYLRLAIVDVHRPVLERFGRYPWRNGSLGRLNSLEEEQFLEESGHFGEVDGETARLIRSDVAEGQWTRLSLLAP
;
A
#
# COMPACT_ATOMS: atom_id res chain seq x y z
N MET A 1 -7.00 16.17 -27.31
CA MET A 1 -6.65 16.89 -26.07
C MET A 1 -7.44 16.22 -24.95
N VAL A 2 -6.79 15.38 -24.15
CA VAL A 2 -7.39 14.84 -22.92
C VAL A 2 -7.50 16.03 -21.98
N THR A 3 -8.72 16.44 -21.64
CA THR A 3 -8.94 17.45 -20.61
C THR A 3 -8.45 16.88 -19.28
N ARG A 4 -8.00 17.75 -18.36
CA ARG A 4 -7.56 17.38 -17.01
C ARG A 4 -8.63 16.66 -16.16
N ASP A 5 -9.80 16.39 -16.73
CA ASP A 5 -11.04 16.18 -15.99
C ASP A 5 -11.62 14.77 -16.13
N ASP A 6 -11.09 13.91 -17.01
CA ASP A 6 -11.64 12.55 -17.17
C ASP A 6 -10.60 11.45 -16.90
N ILE A 7 -10.57 11.00 -15.65
CA ILE A 7 -9.76 9.86 -15.22
C ILE A 7 -10.06 8.59 -16.03
N ARG A 8 -11.26 8.42 -16.61
CA ARG A 8 -11.60 7.25 -17.44
C ARG A 8 -10.82 7.20 -18.74
N ALA A 9 -10.31 8.34 -19.22
CA ALA A 9 -9.41 8.39 -20.37
C ALA A 9 -7.99 7.87 -20.04
N ILE A 10 -7.60 7.92 -18.76
CA ILE A 10 -6.30 7.45 -18.27
C ILE A 10 -6.41 5.99 -17.82
N ILE A 11 -7.40 5.70 -16.97
CA ILE A 11 -7.64 4.40 -16.36
C ILE A 11 -8.90 3.79 -17.01
N THR A 12 -8.67 2.87 -17.94
CA THR A 12 -9.74 2.13 -18.62
C THR A 12 -9.89 0.72 -18.02
N PRO A 13 -11.04 0.04 -18.22
CA PRO A 13 -11.19 -1.36 -17.82
C PRO A 13 -10.08 -2.26 -18.37
N ALA A 14 -9.67 -2.07 -19.62
CA ALA A 14 -8.60 -2.85 -20.23
C ALA A 14 -7.22 -2.63 -19.56
N VAL A 15 -6.96 -1.42 -19.08
CA VAL A 15 -5.75 -1.10 -18.30
C VAL A 15 -5.79 -1.81 -16.94
N LEU A 16 -6.94 -1.79 -16.26
CA LEU A 16 -7.12 -2.48 -14.98
C LEU A 16 -7.00 -4.01 -15.13
N ASP A 17 -7.57 -4.59 -16.19
CA ASP A 17 -7.40 -6.01 -16.51
C ASP A 17 -5.91 -6.34 -16.74
N SER A 18 -5.20 -5.52 -17.50
CA SER A 18 -3.77 -5.74 -17.77
C SER A 18 -2.92 -5.63 -16.50
N LEU A 19 -3.16 -4.64 -15.65
CA LEU A 19 -2.49 -4.49 -14.35
C LEU A 19 -2.76 -5.69 -13.44
N PHE A 20 -4.03 -6.14 -13.39
CA PHE A 20 -4.41 -7.31 -12.63
C PHE A 20 -3.67 -8.55 -13.14
N SER A 21 -3.71 -8.84 -14.44
CA SER A 21 -3.03 -10.01 -15.02
C SER A 21 -1.51 -10.00 -14.83
N ILE A 22 -0.86 -8.82 -14.85
CA ILE A 22 0.58 -8.71 -14.60
C ILE A 22 0.90 -9.03 -13.13
N ARG A 23 0.13 -8.48 -12.18
CA ARG A 23 0.44 -8.66 -10.74
C ARG A 23 -0.09 -9.97 -10.15
N PHE A 24 -1.16 -10.51 -10.73
CA PHE A 24 -1.85 -11.71 -10.32
C PHE A 24 -1.92 -12.70 -11.50
N PRO A 25 -0.76 -13.18 -12.01
CA PRO A 25 -0.72 -14.07 -13.17
C PRO A 25 -1.14 -15.50 -12.85
N CYS A 26 -1.40 -15.82 -11.58
CA CYS A 26 -1.85 -17.13 -11.16
C CYS A 26 -3.31 -17.33 -11.54
N GLU A 27 -3.61 -18.52 -12.07
CA GLU A 27 -5.00 -18.91 -12.27
C GLU A 27 -5.72 -18.92 -10.91
N PRO A 28 -7.04 -18.66 -10.88
CA PRO A 28 -7.80 -18.58 -9.64
C PRO A 28 -7.65 -19.81 -8.73
N ASP A 29 -7.33 -20.99 -9.23
CA ASP A 29 -7.13 -22.22 -8.46
C ASP A 29 -5.66 -22.50 -8.07
N GLN A 30 -4.70 -21.76 -8.62
CA GLN A 30 -3.27 -21.94 -8.34
C GLN A 30 -2.85 -21.24 -7.05
N THR A 31 -1.88 -21.82 -6.34
CA THR A 31 -1.29 -21.14 -5.17
C THR A 31 -0.29 -20.09 -5.67
N PRO A 32 -0.39 -18.81 -5.23
CA PRO A 32 0.59 -17.79 -5.58
C PRO A 32 2.01 -18.22 -5.21
N GLU A 33 2.98 -17.86 -6.05
CA GLU A 33 4.38 -18.05 -5.70
C GLU A 33 4.78 -17.03 -4.62
N TRP A 34 4.68 -17.44 -3.35
CA TRP A 34 4.85 -16.54 -2.20
C TRP A 34 6.22 -15.84 -2.15
N ARG A 35 7.26 -16.45 -2.74
CA ARG A 35 8.63 -15.93 -2.77
C ARG A 35 8.80 -14.70 -3.67
N SER A 36 7.96 -14.54 -4.69
CA SER A 36 7.99 -13.39 -5.60
C SER A 36 7.11 -12.23 -5.14
N LEU A 37 6.41 -12.37 -4.00
CA LEU A 37 5.45 -11.37 -3.53
C LEU A 37 6.05 -10.18 -2.79
N SER A 38 7.28 -10.31 -2.27
CA SER A 38 7.98 -9.28 -1.49
C SER A 38 8.99 -8.46 -2.30
N GLY A 39 9.18 -8.74 -3.59
CA GLY A 39 10.11 -8.02 -4.46
C GLY A 39 9.42 -6.92 -5.27
N SER A 40 10.17 -5.85 -5.58
CA SER A 40 9.79 -4.98 -6.70
C SER A 40 9.80 -5.82 -7.97
N PRO A 41 8.71 -5.87 -8.75
CA PRO A 41 8.74 -6.57 -10.01
C PRO A 41 9.80 -5.92 -10.91
N SER A 42 10.84 -6.68 -11.27
CA SER A 42 11.72 -6.32 -12.40
C SER A 42 11.00 -6.45 -13.76
N ASP A 43 9.67 -6.50 -13.72
CA ASP A 43 8.79 -6.71 -14.84
C ASP A 43 8.74 -5.46 -15.73
N ALA A 44 9.43 -5.55 -16.86
CA ALA A 44 9.44 -4.51 -17.88
C ALA A 44 8.04 -4.20 -18.44
N ASN A 45 7.09 -5.14 -18.41
CA ASN A 45 5.72 -4.89 -18.83
C ASN A 45 4.98 -4.08 -17.78
N LEU A 46 5.15 -4.38 -16.49
CA LEU A 46 4.58 -3.55 -15.42
C LEU A 46 5.11 -2.12 -15.53
N ARG A 47 6.42 -1.96 -15.69
CA ARG A 47 7.06 -0.65 -15.82
C ARG A 47 6.50 0.13 -17.01
N ARG A 48 6.40 -0.51 -18.18
CA ARG A 48 5.86 0.09 -19.41
C ARG A 48 4.41 0.51 -19.27
N LEU A 49 3.62 -0.23 -18.51
CA LEU A 49 2.20 0.06 -18.29
C LEU A 49 1.99 1.12 -17.21
N ALA A 50 2.64 0.97 -16.05
CA ALA A 50 2.38 1.77 -14.85
C ALA A 50 2.98 3.18 -14.93
N LEU A 51 4.23 3.34 -15.41
CA LEU A 51 4.90 4.65 -15.40
C LEU A 51 4.12 5.74 -16.15
N PRO A 52 3.64 5.53 -17.39
CA PRO A 52 2.85 6.55 -18.09
C PRO A 52 1.54 6.89 -17.37
N LEU A 53 0.94 5.93 -16.67
CA LEU A 53 -0.29 6.15 -15.91
C LEU A 53 -0.03 7.01 -14.67
N LEU A 54 1.01 6.67 -13.89
CA LEU A 54 1.42 7.46 -12.73
C LEU A 54 1.75 8.91 -13.11
N GLN A 55 2.47 9.11 -14.22
CA GLN A 55 2.79 10.44 -14.74
C GLN A 55 1.54 11.22 -15.16
N GLN A 56 0.58 10.57 -15.82
CA GLN A 56 -0.70 11.22 -16.17
C GLN A 56 -1.54 11.56 -14.93
N LEU A 57 -1.60 10.65 -13.93
CA LEU A 57 -2.29 10.89 -12.67
C LEU A 57 -1.65 12.04 -11.88
N SER A 58 -0.32 12.18 -11.91
CA SER A 58 0.37 13.30 -11.26
C SER A 58 -0.05 14.68 -11.78
N ALA A 59 -0.64 14.75 -12.99
CA ALA A 59 -1.07 16.01 -13.60
C ALA A 59 -2.30 16.64 -12.93
N PHE A 60 -3.05 15.88 -12.12
CA PHE A 60 -4.11 16.39 -11.25
C PHE A 60 -3.56 17.27 -10.12
N GLY A 61 -2.30 17.04 -9.71
CA GLY A 61 -1.64 17.81 -8.66
C GLY A 61 -2.03 17.39 -7.24
N PRO A 62 -1.37 17.96 -6.23
CA PRO A 62 -1.43 17.46 -4.84
C PRO A 62 -2.66 17.93 -4.05
N ASP A 63 -3.50 18.81 -4.58
CA ASP A 63 -4.66 19.35 -3.84
C ASP A 63 -5.76 18.27 -3.69
N PRO A 64 -6.05 17.80 -2.47
CA PRO A 64 -7.03 16.75 -2.24
C PRO A 64 -8.45 17.12 -2.71
N ASN A 65 -8.78 18.41 -2.82
CA ASN A 65 -10.10 18.87 -3.24
C ASN A 65 -10.36 18.67 -4.74
N ILE A 66 -9.30 18.49 -5.53
CA ILE A 66 -9.37 18.26 -6.97
C ILE A 66 -8.94 16.85 -7.38
N PHE A 67 -8.77 15.96 -6.40
CA PHE A 67 -8.48 14.55 -6.71
C PHE A 67 -9.61 13.95 -7.56
N PRO A 68 -9.26 13.16 -8.57
CA PRO A 68 -10.26 12.51 -9.40
C PRO A 68 -11.08 11.52 -8.58
N ASP A 69 -12.36 11.41 -8.89
CA ASP A 69 -13.21 10.37 -8.32
C ASP A 69 -12.85 9.00 -8.92
N LEU A 70 -12.09 8.22 -8.17
CA LEU A 70 -11.62 6.90 -8.55
C LEU A 70 -12.75 5.88 -8.73
N LEU A 71 -13.91 6.06 -8.10
CA LEU A 71 -15.04 5.12 -8.24
C LEU A 71 -15.61 5.14 -9.66
N THR A 72 -15.42 6.26 -10.38
CA THR A 72 -15.93 6.41 -11.74
C THR A 72 -15.32 5.43 -12.74
N VAL A 73 -14.17 4.81 -12.42
CA VAL A 73 -13.45 3.86 -13.30
C VAL A 73 -13.68 2.38 -12.96
N LEU A 74 -14.29 2.09 -11.79
CA LEU A 74 -14.47 0.71 -11.29
C LEU A 74 -15.80 0.08 -11.72
N GLY A 75 -16.74 0.87 -12.23
CA GLY A 75 -18.10 0.40 -12.48
C GLY A 75 -18.91 0.22 -11.19
N SER A 76 -19.95 -0.60 -11.24
CA SER A 76 -20.82 -0.82 -10.08
C SER A 76 -20.27 -1.95 -9.19
N PRO A 77 -20.32 -1.82 -7.84
CA PRO A 77 -19.84 -2.86 -6.92
C PRO A 77 -20.48 -4.23 -7.10
N ASP A 78 -21.69 -4.35 -7.64
CA ASP A 78 -22.35 -5.65 -7.89
C ASP A 78 -21.84 -6.38 -9.15
N GLN A 79 -21.00 -5.73 -9.97
CA GLN A 79 -20.46 -6.33 -11.19
C GLN A 79 -19.27 -7.26 -10.91
N GLY A 80 -19.20 -8.39 -11.62
CA GLY A 80 -18.19 -9.43 -11.37
C GLY A 80 -16.73 -9.02 -11.59
N LEU A 81 -16.46 -8.00 -12.39
CA LEU A 81 -15.09 -7.49 -12.60
C LEU A 81 -14.62 -6.51 -11.52
N PHE A 82 -15.56 -5.95 -10.73
CA PHE A 82 -15.27 -4.89 -9.77
C PHE A 82 -14.15 -5.25 -8.77
N PRO A 83 -14.13 -6.45 -8.13
CA PRO A 83 -13.06 -6.78 -7.17
C PRO A 83 -11.67 -6.72 -7.80
N ARG A 84 -11.52 -7.30 -9.00
CA ARG A 84 -10.25 -7.32 -9.74
C ARG A 84 -9.79 -5.92 -10.10
N HIS A 85 -10.71 -5.11 -10.62
CA HIS A 85 -10.44 -3.72 -10.99
C HIS A 85 -10.06 -2.86 -9.79
N ALA A 86 -10.75 -3.03 -8.66
CA ALA A 86 -10.46 -2.31 -7.44
C ALA A 86 -9.05 -2.62 -6.90
N VAL A 87 -8.67 -3.90 -6.85
CA VAL A 87 -7.32 -4.29 -6.40
C VAL A 87 -6.23 -3.86 -7.39
N ALA A 88 -6.49 -3.94 -8.69
CA ALA A 88 -5.55 -3.43 -9.70
C ALA A 88 -5.32 -1.93 -9.54
N LEU A 89 -6.37 -1.17 -9.23
CA LEU A 89 -6.28 0.26 -8.97
C LEU A 89 -5.54 0.56 -7.65
N ILE A 90 -5.83 -0.18 -6.57
CA ILE A 90 -5.06 -0.08 -5.31
C ILE A 90 -3.58 -0.36 -5.57
N PHE A 91 -3.25 -1.41 -6.31
CA PHE A 91 -1.86 -1.76 -6.64
C PHE A 91 -1.16 -0.66 -7.44
N LEU A 92 -1.84 -0.10 -8.45
CA LEU A 92 -1.34 1.03 -9.24
C LEU A 92 -1.07 2.27 -8.37
N LEU A 93 -1.93 2.55 -7.39
CA LEU A 93 -1.83 3.77 -6.58
C LEU A 93 -0.94 3.61 -5.35
N ASP A 94 -0.76 2.41 -4.83
CA ASP A 94 0.01 2.18 -3.60
C ASP A 94 1.40 1.61 -3.88
N GLN A 95 1.50 0.48 -4.60
CA GLN A 95 2.75 -0.25 -4.77
C GLN A 95 3.59 0.29 -5.93
N CYS A 96 2.97 0.60 -7.08
CA CYS A 96 3.74 1.11 -8.22
C CYS A 96 4.50 2.42 -7.92
N PRO A 97 3.94 3.42 -7.22
CA PRO A 97 4.70 4.62 -6.87
C PRO A 97 5.88 4.30 -5.96
N ARG A 98 5.73 3.34 -5.04
CA ARG A 98 6.83 2.91 -4.16
C ARG A 98 7.97 2.24 -4.93
N TYR A 99 7.66 1.51 -6.01
CA TYR A 99 8.69 0.88 -6.84
C TYR A 99 9.49 1.86 -7.68
N TYR A 100 8.90 2.99 -8.09
CA TYR A 100 9.49 3.87 -9.09
C TYR A 100 9.88 5.26 -8.57
N TYR A 101 9.27 5.71 -7.47
CA TYR A 101 9.31 7.11 -7.05
C TYR A 101 9.56 7.29 -5.54
N SER A 102 10.15 6.30 -4.85
CA SER A 102 10.48 6.40 -3.42
C SER A 102 11.77 7.19 -3.12
N GLU A 103 12.52 7.59 -4.14
CA GLU A 103 13.83 8.23 -3.98
C GLU A 103 13.79 9.70 -4.41
N GLY A 104 14.73 10.48 -3.86
CA GLY A 104 14.89 11.90 -4.18
C GLY A 104 13.62 12.71 -3.96
N THR A 105 13.46 13.80 -4.70
CA THR A 105 12.31 14.70 -4.56
C THR A 105 10.99 14.05 -4.97
N ASP A 106 11.02 12.96 -5.75
CA ASP A 106 9.81 12.24 -6.18
C ASP A 106 9.13 11.48 -5.04
N ALA A 107 9.86 11.14 -3.96
CA ALA A 107 9.31 10.49 -2.77
C ALA A 107 8.09 11.23 -2.19
N ARG A 108 8.03 12.55 -2.39
CA ARG A 108 6.89 13.37 -1.99
C ARG A 108 5.60 12.99 -2.70
N TRP A 109 5.65 12.54 -3.96
CA TRP A 109 4.47 12.15 -4.70
C TRP A 109 3.86 10.87 -4.15
N VAL A 110 4.70 9.94 -3.68
CA VAL A 110 4.23 8.74 -2.97
C VAL A 110 3.47 9.17 -1.72
N SER A 111 4.12 9.93 -0.82
CA SER A 111 3.56 10.23 0.50
C SER A 111 2.42 11.27 0.50
N ALA A 112 2.44 12.25 -0.41
CA ALA A 112 1.53 13.39 -0.38
C ALA A 112 0.42 13.35 -1.43
N PHE A 113 0.56 12.55 -2.49
CA PHE A 113 -0.43 12.47 -3.56
C PHE A 113 -1.02 11.07 -3.66
N PHE A 114 -0.20 10.07 -3.97
CA PHE A 114 -0.67 8.71 -4.21
C PHE A 114 -1.22 8.04 -2.94
N ASP A 115 -0.55 8.20 -1.80
CA ASP A 115 -1.02 7.67 -0.51
C ASP A 115 -2.39 8.26 -0.13
N PRO A 116 -2.61 9.59 -0.05
CA PRO A 116 -3.94 10.12 0.22
C PRO A 116 -4.99 9.73 -0.83
N LEU A 117 -4.60 9.61 -2.10
CA LEU A 117 -5.51 9.22 -3.18
C LEU A 117 -6.00 7.77 -3.01
N VAL A 118 -5.11 6.83 -2.70
CA VAL A 118 -5.51 5.43 -2.43
C VAL A 118 -6.27 5.30 -1.11
N GLN A 119 -5.94 6.08 -0.07
CA GLN A 119 -6.71 6.07 1.18
C GLN A 119 -8.17 6.47 0.95
N ARG A 120 -8.43 7.52 0.14
CA ARG A 120 -9.81 7.91 -0.21
C ARG A 120 -10.57 6.80 -0.94
N LEU A 121 -9.90 6.04 -1.81
CA LEU A 121 -10.51 4.87 -2.44
C LEU A 121 -10.84 3.79 -1.39
N LEU A 122 -9.89 3.48 -0.51
CA LEU A 122 -10.06 2.47 0.53
C LEU A 122 -11.21 2.81 1.49
N ASP A 123 -11.42 4.08 1.83
CA ASP A 123 -12.55 4.53 2.65
C ASP A 123 -13.89 4.06 2.06
N HIS A 124 -14.06 4.18 0.74
CA HIS A 124 -15.27 3.75 0.05
C HIS A 124 -15.37 2.24 -0.11
N LEU A 125 -14.24 1.54 -0.31
CA LEU A 125 -14.22 0.10 -0.53
C LEU A 125 -14.43 -0.68 0.78
N LEU A 126 -13.87 -0.19 1.89
CA LEU A 126 -13.99 -0.82 3.21
C LEU A 126 -15.34 -0.49 3.88
N ALA A 127 -15.99 0.62 3.52
CA ALA A 127 -17.32 0.97 4.01
C ALA A 127 -18.47 0.23 3.30
N GLN A 128 -18.19 -0.62 2.31
CA GLN A 128 -19.23 -1.41 1.64
C GLN A 128 -19.91 -2.39 2.60
N PRO A 129 -21.17 -2.79 2.32
CA PRO A 129 -21.80 -3.93 3.00
C PRO A 129 -20.95 -5.20 2.91
N ALA A 130 -21.04 -6.06 3.92
CA ALA A 130 -20.18 -7.25 4.05
C ALA A 130 -20.12 -8.09 2.76
N GLU A 131 -21.24 -8.28 2.07
CA GLU A 131 -21.35 -9.09 0.85
C GLU A 131 -20.61 -8.47 -0.37
N LEU A 132 -20.28 -7.19 -0.28
CA LEU A 132 -19.57 -6.43 -1.31
C LEU A 132 -18.12 -6.09 -0.92
N GLN A 133 -17.73 -6.34 0.34
CA GLN A 133 -16.39 -6.02 0.83
C GLN A 133 -15.32 -6.90 0.19
N LEU A 134 -14.21 -6.28 -0.20
CA LEU A 134 -13.08 -6.98 -0.84
C LEU A 134 -12.30 -7.89 0.13
N LEU A 135 -12.54 -7.77 1.43
CA LEU A 135 -11.88 -8.55 2.49
C LEU A 135 -12.65 -9.83 2.85
N GLY A 136 -13.79 -10.13 2.23
CA GLY A 136 -14.46 -11.44 2.32
C GLY A 136 -13.98 -12.39 1.24
N HIS A 137 -13.70 -13.67 1.54
CA HIS A 137 -13.28 -14.64 0.52
C HIS A 137 -14.40 -14.93 -0.48
N GLU A 138 -15.64 -14.94 0.00
CA GLU A 138 -16.86 -15.08 -0.80
C GLU A 138 -16.99 -14.03 -1.91
N ARG A 139 -16.31 -12.89 -1.76
CA ARG A 139 -16.26 -11.84 -2.78
C ARG A 139 -15.44 -12.22 -4.00
N TRP A 140 -14.54 -13.19 -3.85
CA TRP A 140 -13.58 -13.63 -4.85
C TRP A 140 -13.98 -14.97 -5.45
N GLU A 141 -15.18 -15.02 -6.04
CA GLU A 141 -15.70 -16.24 -6.67
C GLU A 141 -14.69 -16.83 -7.68
N GLY A 142 -14.47 -18.14 -7.57
CA GLY A 142 -13.52 -18.88 -8.39
C GLY A 142 -12.07 -18.82 -7.90
N PHE A 143 -11.70 -17.87 -7.02
CA PHE A 143 -10.36 -17.82 -6.45
C PHE A 143 -10.24 -18.75 -5.23
N SER A 144 -9.13 -19.47 -5.18
CA SER A 144 -8.68 -20.25 -4.04
C SER A 144 -8.47 -19.35 -2.83
N TYR A 145 -8.57 -19.94 -1.64
CA TYR A 145 -8.33 -19.19 -0.40
C TYR A 145 -6.91 -18.62 -0.36
N SER A 146 -5.90 -19.33 -0.88
CA SER A 146 -4.52 -18.84 -0.95
C SER A 146 -4.34 -17.62 -1.87
N ASN A 147 -5.02 -17.61 -3.02
CA ASN A 147 -5.06 -16.42 -3.89
C ASN A 147 -5.68 -15.22 -3.18
N PHE A 148 -6.80 -15.47 -2.50
CA PHE A 148 -7.48 -14.42 -1.76
C PHE A 148 -6.64 -13.88 -0.59
N LEU A 149 -5.90 -14.72 0.15
CA LEU A 149 -4.97 -14.26 1.20
C LEU A 149 -3.90 -13.33 0.63
N TYR A 150 -3.37 -13.65 -0.55
CA TYR A 150 -2.44 -12.79 -1.24
C TYR A 150 -3.09 -11.45 -1.65
N ILE A 151 -4.24 -11.50 -2.34
CA ILE A 151 -4.95 -10.30 -2.81
C ILE A 151 -5.35 -9.39 -1.65
N SER A 152 -5.97 -9.95 -0.61
CA SER A 152 -6.42 -9.18 0.56
C SER A 152 -5.26 -8.53 1.30
N SER A 153 -4.09 -9.16 1.34
CA SER A 153 -2.92 -8.54 1.96
C SER A 153 -2.47 -7.25 1.25
N LEU A 154 -2.65 -7.11 -0.08
CA LEU A 154 -2.30 -5.88 -0.79
C LEU A 154 -3.25 -4.74 -0.43
N ILE A 155 -4.52 -5.06 -0.20
CA ILE A 155 -5.50 -4.11 0.32
C ILE A 155 -5.09 -3.67 1.74
N LEU A 156 -4.76 -4.64 2.62
CA LEU A 156 -4.32 -4.34 3.98
C LEU A 156 -3.03 -3.51 4.00
N THR A 157 -2.08 -3.80 3.10
CA THR A 157 -0.82 -3.06 2.97
C THR A 157 -1.07 -1.60 2.61
N ALA A 158 -1.95 -1.37 1.63
CA ALA A 158 -2.29 -0.01 1.24
C ALA A 158 -2.98 0.73 2.41
N ALA A 159 -3.86 0.07 3.16
CA ALA A 159 -4.50 0.65 4.34
C ALA A 159 -3.50 0.96 5.47
N ASP A 160 -2.51 0.08 5.69
CA ASP A 160 -1.47 0.21 6.70
C ASP A 160 -0.55 1.42 6.45
N HIS A 161 -0.40 1.83 5.19
CA HIS A 161 0.30 3.06 4.84
C HIS A 161 -0.42 4.36 5.25
N SER A 162 -1.59 4.29 5.87
CA SER A 162 -2.28 5.47 6.43
C SER A 162 -1.58 6.01 7.68
N GLU A 163 -1.53 7.34 7.82
CA GLU A 163 -1.18 8.03 9.07
C GLU A 163 -2.43 8.37 9.91
N ASP A 164 -3.44 7.49 9.90
CA ASP A 164 -4.64 7.60 10.75
C ASP A 164 -4.69 6.43 11.75
N VAL A 165 -4.53 6.73 13.03
CA VAL A 165 -4.57 5.73 14.10
C VAL A 165 -5.87 4.91 14.11
N ARG A 166 -7.00 5.48 13.69
CA ARG A 166 -8.28 4.75 13.64
C ARG A 166 -8.23 3.63 12.61
N ARG A 167 -7.62 3.89 11.44
CA ARG A 167 -7.36 2.87 10.41
C ARG A 167 -6.59 1.69 10.98
N HIS A 168 -5.58 1.96 11.81
CA HIS A 168 -4.74 0.93 12.43
C HIS A 168 -5.49 0.10 13.48
N LEU A 169 -6.43 0.70 14.22
CA LEU A 169 -7.31 -0.03 15.11
C LEU A 169 -8.25 -0.97 14.33
N ASP A 170 -8.88 -0.48 13.25
CA ASP A 170 -9.72 -1.30 12.38
C ASP A 170 -8.92 -2.46 11.76
N LEU A 171 -7.70 -2.17 11.28
CA LEU A 171 -6.81 -3.18 10.71
C LEU A 171 -6.36 -4.22 11.74
N HIS A 172 -6.19 -3.83 13.00
CA HIS A 172 -5.89 -4.77 14.07
C HIS A 172 -7.03 -5.78 14.26
N ASP A 173 -8.27 -5.31 14.33
CA ASP A 173 -9.46 -6.16 14.48
C ASP A 173 -9.63 -7.10 13.27
N ILE A 174 -9.50 -6.56 12.06
CA ILE A 174 -9.48 -7.35 10.81
C ILE A 174 -8.39 -8.41 10.86
N SER A 175 -7.19 -8.06 11.35
CA SER A 175 -6.07 -8.99 11.43
C SER A 175 -6.34 -10.09 12.46
N GLN A 176 -6.97 -9.78 13.59
CA GLN A 176 -7.35 -10.79 14.58
C GLN A 176 -8.35 -11.80 14.00
N GLU A 177 -9.35 -11.32 13.26
CA GLU A 177 -10.33 -12.21 12.65
C GLU A 177 -9.70 -13.06 11.54
N ARG A 178 -8.88 -12.46 10.68
CA ARG A 178 -8.16 -13.19 9.63
C ARG A 178 -7.28 -14.30 10.19
N ARG A 179 -6.62 -14.10 11.34
CA ARG A 179 -5.83 -15.15 11.99
C ARG A 179 -6.70 -16.36 12.38
N LYS A 180 -7.91 -16.12 12.89
CA LYS A 180 -8.86 -17.20 13.23
C LYS A 180 -9.34 -17.92 11.98
N GLU A 181 -9.66 -17.19 10.92
CA GLU A 181 -10.10 -17.75 9.64
C GLU A 181 -9.02 -18.63 9.00
N ILE A 182 -7.76 -18.16 8.95
CA ILE A 182 -6.63 -18.95 8.45
C ILE A 182 -6.49 -20.23 9.28
N HIS A 183 -6.50 -20.13 10.61
CA HIS A 183 -6.42 -21.31 11.47
C HIS A 183 -7.58 -22.29 11.25
N ALA A 184 -8.81 -21.80 11.16
CA ALA A 184 -10.00 -22.62 10.94
C ALA A 184 -9.98 -23.33 9.57
N ALA A 185 -9.53 -22.63 8.52
CA ALA A 185 -9.48 -23.17 7.16
C ALA A 185 -8.34 -24.17 6.94
N THR A 186 -7.22 -24.03 7.66
CA THR A 186 -5.97 -24.76 7.36
C THR A 186 -5.48 -25.67 8.48
N GLY A 187 -5.91 -25.43 9.73
CA GLY A 187 -5.34 -26.05 10.93
C GLY A 187 -3.95 -25.53 11.32
N ILE A 188 -3.36 -24.62 10.54
CA ILE A 188 -2.02 -24.07 10.78
C ILE A 188 -2.10 -23.05 11.92
N ALA A 189 -1.28 -23.23 12.96
CA ALA A 189 -1.15 -22.27 14.05
C ALA A 189 -0.32 -21.05 13.60
N ASN A 190 -0.62 -19.86 14.14
CA ASN A 190 0.14 -18.64 13.85
C ASN A 190 1.60 -18.77 14.34
N PRO A 191 2.60 -18.86 13.44
CA PRO A 191 3.99 -19.04 13.83
C PRO A 191 4.61 -17.76 14.44
N PHE A 192 3.99 -16.59 14.24
CA PHE A 192 4.50 -15.29 14.71
C PHE A 192 3.90 -14.83 16.04
N ALA A 193 3.01 -15.62 16.67
CA ALA A 193 2.31 -15.22 17.89
C ALA A 193 3.27 -14.82 19.02
N SER A 194 4.29 -15.64 19.28
CA SER A 194 5.29 -15.34 20.33
C SER A 194 6.16 -14.13 20.00
N LEU A 195 6.48 -13.94 18.72
CA LEU A 195 7.28 -12.81 18.25
C LEU A 195 6.52 -11.50 18.48
N ILE A 196 5.26 -11.45 18.05
CA ILE A 196 4.38 -10.29 18.27
C ILE A 196 4.13 -10.04 19.75
N ALA A 197 3.93 -11.07 20.57
CA ALA A 197 3.76 -10.89 22.01
C ALA A 197 5.01 -10.26 22.69
N THR A 198 6.18 -10.40 22.09
CA THR A 198 7.45 -9.90 22.64
C THR A 198 7.85 -8.54 22.06
N GLU A 199 7.67 -8.36 20.75
CA GLU A 199 8.19 -7.21 19.99
C GLU A 199 7.09 -6.30 19.43
N GLY A 200 5.82 -6.71 19.51
CA GLY A 200 4.70 -6.06 18.81
C GLY A 200 4.37 -4.66 19.27
N GLU A 201 4.74 -4.28 20.49
CA GLU A 201 4.51 -2.93 21.04
C GLU A 201 5.73 -2.00 20.90
N ASP A 202 6.85 -2.50 20.37
CA ASP A 202 8.06 -1.69 20.18
C ASP A 202 8.01 -0.99 18.80
N PRO A 203 7.99 0.35 18.74
CA PRO A 203 7.93 1.09 17.48
C PRO A 203 9.14 0.89 16.57
N LEU A 204 10.26 0.34 17.08
CA LEU A 204 11.42 0.03 16.25
C LEU A 204 11.30 -1.33 15.55
N THR A 205 10.36 -2.20 15.94
CA THR A 205 10.25 -3.57 15.42
C THR A 205 10.12 -3.62 13.91
N PHE A 206 9.26 -2.79 13.33
CA PHE A 206 9.11 -2.74 11.88
C PHE A 206 10.42 -2.37 11.17
N SER A 207 11.09 -1.30 11.61
CA SER A 207 12.35 -0.86 10.99
C SER A 207 13.46 -1.91 11.14
N ARG A 208 13.50 -2.62 12.27
CA ARG A 208 14.43 -3.74 12.50
C ARG A 208 14.17 -4.88 11.52
N TRP A 209 12.92 -5.29 11.33
CA TRP A 209 12.57 -6.35 10.39
C TRP A 209 12.91 -5.96 8.95
N MET A 210 12.61 -4.72 8.54
CA MET A 210 12.92 -4.27 7.19
C MET A 210 14.43 -4.22 6.91
N ARG A 211 15.25 -3.91 7.91
CA ARG A 211 16.71 -3.85 7.78
C ARG A 211 17.39 -5.22 7.89
N ALA A 212 16.92 -6.08 8.80
CA ALA A 212 17.48 -7.41 9.01
C ALA A 212 16.97 -8.44 7.99
N GLY A 213 15.87 -8.13 7.31
CA GLY A 213 15.10 -9.06 6.51
C GLY A 213 13.89 -9.57 7.28
N LEU A 214 12.77 -9.73 6.56
CA LEU A 214 11.55 -10.27 7.14
C LEU A 214 11.77 -11.71 7.62
N PRO A 215 11.08 -12.14 8.71
CA PRO A 215 11.08 -13.53 9.12
C PRO A 215 10.79 -14.50 7.96
N PRO A 216 11.52 -15.62 7.86
CA PRO A 216 11.27 -16.60 6.81
C PRO A 216 9.89 -17.23 6.98
N VAL A 217 9.25 -17.54 5.85
CA VAL A 217 7.96 -18.25 5.78
C VAL A 217 8.11 -19.47 4.87
N ALA A 218 7.37 -20.54 5.11
CA ALA A 218 7.45 -21.77 4.32
C ALA A 218 6.48 -21.78 3.13
N ASP A 219 5.31 -21.16 3.30
CA ASP A 219 4.22 -21.17 2.34
C ASP A 219 3.38 -19.89 2.38
N ILE A 220 2.30 -19.86 1.60
CA ILE A 220 1.39 -18.71 1.50
C ILE A 220 0.61 -18.44 2.79
N TYR A 221 0.38 -19.44 3.65
CA TYR A 221 -0.37 -19.28 4.89
C TYR A 221 0.51 -18.68 5.97
N GLU A 222 1.75 -19.15 6.11
CA GLU A 222 2.74 -18.47 6.94
C GLU A 222 3.03 -17.07 6.42
N TRP A 223 3.13 -16.88 5.10
CA TRP A 223 3.23 -15.55 4.51
C TRP A 223 2.06 -14.65 4.89
N ALA A 224 0.82 -15.16 4.85
CA ALA A 224 -0.35 -14.40 5.27
C ALA A 224 -0.26 -14.01 6.76
N TYR A 225 0.13 -14.93 7.64
CA TYR A 225 0.37 -14.61 9.05
C TYR A 225 1.48 -13.55 9.24
N LEU A 226 2.55 -13.61 8.45
CA LEU A 226 3.60 -12.60 8.47
C LEU A 226 3.06 -11.22 8.06
N ARG A 227 2.20 -11.13 7.04
CA ARG A 227 1.57 -9.85 6.66
C ARG A 227 0.71 -9.27 7.78
N LEU A 228 -0.03 -10.12 8.51
CA LEU A 228 -0.81 -9.67 9.66
C LEU A 228 0.09 -9.24 10.83
N ALA A 229 1.21 -9.93 11.05
CA ALA A 229 2.22 -9.52 12.01
C ALA A 229 2.84 -8.16 11.66
N ILE A 230 3.02 -7.87 10.36
CA ILE A 230 3.48 -6.55 9.89
C ILE A 230 2.48 -5.45 10.25
N VAL A 231 1.17 -5.69 10.11
CA VAL A 231 0.12 -4.73 10.55
C VAL A 231 0.27 -4.43 12.04
N ASP A 232 0.52 -5.45 12.88
CA ASP A 232 0.67 -5.24 14.32
C ASP A 232 1.84 -4.29 14.65
N VAL A 233 2.98 -4.41 13.95
CA VAL A 233 4.20 -3.63 14.25
C VAL A 233 4.24 -2.24 13.62
N HIS A 234 3.25 -1.89 12.78
CA HIS A 234 3.07 -0.51 12.31
C HIS A 234 2.33 0.36 13.33
N ARG A 235 1.34 -0.20 14.02
CA ARG A 235 0.48 0.53 14.99
C ARG A 235 1.28 1.29 16.06
N PRO A 236 2.30 0.72 16.74
CA PRO A 236 3.01 1.42 17.81
C PRO A 236 3.70 2.72 17.36
N VAL A 237 4.10 2.80 16.08
CA VAL A 237 4.71 4.02 15.53
C VAL A 237 3.67 5.15 15.50
N LEU A 238 2.44 4.86 15.06
CA LEU A 238 1.36 5.84 15.05
C LEU A 238 0.86 6.18 16.45
N GLU A 239 0.80 5.21 17.36
CA GLU A 239 0.41 5.47 18.75
C GLU A 239 1.42 6.41 19.44
N ARG A 240 2.71 6.27 19.12
CA ARG A 240 3.77 7.11 19.68
C ARG A 240 3.83 8.50 19.05
N PHE A 241 3.79 8.59 17.72
CA PHE A 241 4.09 9.84 17.01
C PHE A 241 2.89 10.48 16.32
N GLY A 242 1.77 9.77 16.21
CA GLY A 242 0.59 10.19 15.43
C GLY A 242 0.80 10.21 13.91
N ARG A 243 1.98 9.79 13.44
CA ARG A 243 2.43 9.79 12.04
C ARG A 243 3.65 8.89 11.88
N TYR A 244 4.14 8.71 10.66
CA TYR A 244 5.38 8.01 10.37
C TYR A 244 6.56 8.99 10.27
N PRO A 245 7.51 9.00 11.24
CA PRO A 245 8.62 9.97 11.25
C PRO A 245 9.48 9.93 9.98
N TRP A 246 9.68 8.75 9.38
CA TRP A 246 10.46 8.60 8.15
C TRP A 246 9.84 9.30 6.94
N ARG A 247 8.54 9.64 6.97
CA ARG A 247 7.88 10.43 5.92
C ARG A 247 8.05 11.94 6.12
N ASN A 248 8.65 12.40 7.21
CA ASN A 248 8.76 13.83 7.50
C ASN A 248 9.53 14.56 6.39
N GLY A 249 10.66 14.00 5.94
CA GLY A 249 11.42 14.57 4.83
C GLY A 249 10.63 14.63 3.51
N SER A 250 9.94 13.54 3.14
CA SER A 250 9.16 13.47 1.89
C SER A 250 7.93 14.38 1.89
N LEU A 251 7.37 14.67 3.08
CA LEU A 251 6.22 15.55 3.26
C LEU A 251 6.60 17.01 3.56
N GLY A 252 7.90 17.32 3.64
CA GLY A 252 8.37 18.66 4.01
C GLY A 252 8.06 19.05 5.47
N ARG A 253 7.92 18.05 6.36
CA ARG A 253 7.75 18.25 7.80
C ARG A 253 9.10 18.39 8.48
N LEU A 254 9.11 19.02 9.66
CA LEU A 254 10.24 18.97 10.58
C LEU A 254 10.07 17.80 11.54
N ASN A 255 11.19 17.17 11.89
CA ASN A 255 11.25 16.21 12.98
C ASN A 255 11.23 16.96 14.31
N SER A 256 10.54 16.40 15.29
CA SER A 256 10.78 16.70 16.70
C SER A 256 12.05 16.00 17.20
N LEU A 257 12.58 16.41 18.35
CA LEU A 257 13.75 15.76 18.96
C LEU A 257 13.55 14.26 19.18
N GLU A 258 12.33 13.85 19.55
CA GLU A 258 11.99 12.45 19.75
C GLU A 258 11.98 11.67 18.43
N GLU A 259 11.43 12.27 17.37
CA GLU A 259 11.44 11.69 16.02
C GLU A 259 12.86 11.60 15.46
N GLU A 260 13.74 12.57 15.72
CA GLU A 260 15.15 12.51 15.33
C GLU A 260 15.86 11.31 15.99
N GLN A 261 15.69 11.15 17.31
CA GLN A 261 16.25 10.00 18.02
C GLN A 261 15.70 8.67 17.49
N PHE A 262 14.40 8.59 17.24
CA PHE A 262 13.78 7.39 16.66
C PHE A 262 14.34 7.09 15.27
N LEU A 263 14.55 8.10 14.42
CA LEU A 263 15.14 7.92 13.10
C LEU A 263 16.58 7.40 13.19
N GLU A 264 17.40 7.93 14.09
CA GLU A 264 18.76 7.42 14.35
C GLU A 264 18.73 5.94 14.78
N GLU A 265 17.88 5.58 15.75
CA GLU A 265 17.73 4.21 16.27
C GLU A 265 17.20 3.24 15.19
N SER A 266 16.28 3.71 14.35
CA SER A 266 15.75 2.97 13.20
C SER A 266 16.79 2.76 12.10
N GLY A 267 17.92 3.49 12.15
CA GLY A 267 18.94 3.52 11.11
C GLY A 267 18.48 4.25 9.84
N HIS A 268 17.73 5.34 10.01
CA HIS A 268 17.16 6.18 8.96
C HIS A 268 16.30 5.40 7.95
N PHE A 269 15.56 4.39 8.44
CA PHE A 269 14.72 3.55 7.59
C PHE A 269 13.66 4.40 6.86
N GLY A 270 13.63 4.31 5.53
CA GLY A 270 12.63 4.98 4.70
C GLY A 270 12.73 6.50 4.63
N GLU A 271 13.72 7.10 5.29
CA GLU A 271 13.95 8.54 5.26
C GLU A 271 14.61 8.96 3.93
N VAL A 272 14.18 10.07 3.36
CA VAL A 272 14.92 10.74 2.28
C VAL A 272 16.15 11.44 2.83
N ASP A 273 17.18 11.62 2.02
CA ASP A 273 18.39 12.32 2.47
C ASP A 273 18.12 13.79 2.86
N GLY A 274 18.99 14.36 3.68
CA GLY A 274 18.82 15.70 4.23
C GLY A 274 18.81 16.83 3.20
N GLU A 275 19.42 16.65 2.03
CA GLU A 275 19.35 17.62 0.93
C GLU A 275 17.99 17.57 0.23
N THR A 276 17.54 16.36 -0.11
CA THR A 276 16.19 16.13 -0.63
C THR A 276 15.12 16.70 0.31
N ALA A 277 15.19 16.40 1.61
CA ALA A 277 14.25 16.92 2.60
C ALA A 277 14.23 18.46 2.65
N ARG A 278 15.40 19.11 2.51
CA ARG A 278 15.51 20.57 2.48
C ARG A 278 14.85 21.17 1.25
N LEU A 279 15.06 20.57 0.08
CA LEU A 279 14.45 21.00 -1.18
C LEU A 279 12.93 20.88 -1.12
N ILE A 280 12.42 19.71 -0.70
CA ILE A 280 10.98 19.48 -0.51
C ILE A 280 10.38 20.50 0.45
N ARG A 281 11.05 20.81 1.57
CA ARG A 281 10.59 21.84 2.52
C ARG A 281 10.51 23.24 1.89
N SER A 282 11.50 23.63 1.09
CA SER A 282 11.47 24.92 0.38
C SER A 282 10.27 24.99 -0.56
N ASP A 283 10.06 23.92 -1.36
CA ASP A 283 8.93 23.81 -2.26
C ASP A 283 7.59 23.94 -1.51
N VAL A 284 7.41 23.23 -0.39
CA VAL A 284 6.19 23.33 0.43
C VAL A 284 5.99 24.76 0.94
N ALA A 285 7.03 25.40 1.46
CA ALA A 285 6.94 26.76 2.01
C ALA A 285 6.57 27.81 0.93
N GLU A 286 7.01 27.59 -0.30
CA GLU A 286 6.74 28.46 -1.45
C GLU A 286 5.43 28.10 -2.18
N GLY A 287 4.72 27.06 -1.74
CA GLY A 287 3.55 26.53 -2.45
C GLY A 287 3.89 25.96 -3.83
N GLN A 288 5.15 25.56 -4.05
CA GLN A 288 5.61 24.94 -5.27
C GLN A 288 5.48 23.42 -5.18
N TRP A 289 5.13 22.81 -6.31
CA TRP A 289 5.07 21.37 -6.44
C TRP A 289 5.87 20.94 -7.68
N THR A 290 7.12 20.55 -7.45
CA THR A 290 7.99 20.04 -8.50
C THR A 290 7.32 18.84 -9.19
N ARG A 291 7.30 18.87 -10.53
CA ARG A 291 6.68 17.82 -11.34
C ARG A 291 7.37 16.48 -11.10
N LEU A 292 6.58 15.42 -11.06
CA LEU A 292 7.08 14.04 -11.00
C LEU A 292 8.06 13.79 -12.15
N SER A 293 9.22 13.19 -11.86
CA SER A 293 10.21 12.92 -12.89
C SER A 293 9.68 11.99 -13.98
N LEU A 294 10.07 12.30 -15.22
CA LEU A 294 9.79 11.46 -16.37
C LEU A 294 10.82 10.34 -16.44
N LEU A 295 10.44 9.17 -15.95
CA LEU A 295 11.24 7.95 -16.07
C LEU A 295 10.93 7.26 -17.40
N ALA A 296 11.96 6.68 -18.01
CA ALA A 296 11.78 5.88 -19.22
C ALA A 296 10.95 4.61 -18.90
N PRO A 297 9.99 4.22 -19.76
CA PRO A 297 9.25 2.96 -19.64
C PRO A 297 10.14 1.73 -19.61
#